data_AF-A0AA38WXK3-F1
#
_entry.id   AF-A0AA38WXK3-F1
#
_cell.length_a   1.000
_cell.length_b   1.000
_cell.length_c   1.000
_cell.angle_alpha   90.00
_cell.angle_beta   90.00
_cell.angle_gamma   90.00
#
_symmetry.space_group_name_H-M   'P 1'
#
loop_
_entity.id
_entity.type
_entity.pdbx_description
1 polymer ?
#
loop_
_entity_poly.entity_id
_entity_poly.type
_entity_poly.pdbx_seq_one_letter_code
_entity_poly.pdbx_strand_id
1 'polypeptide(L)'
;MAAPAASSMAHQIPPMSIPAMPRIRPPRLLKGDPHPNNAQPPLIRPDPSKGLWVQGRWRDPRSKAVKNKRKTQGIQVAKALRHQTHGLDIYAYRHIRTNQVVYSLTRKLQENKVLKQLLYHGKKTVPANVRSDMWTPYFSIHFPPTPAGALEGLFAFQKLRELSTQRQLSPPEDLIRATQEDIDIIKAKIGSPVTLQEMAIKEELQAKVPKLNEILPKKIRAQKLMDQKATSVADMAFVLDWILSGPSPWERVTTVAQNRVLKATELTEANRSRLRRIRKEMQKKASEIRRRAALAVEDLPADDRTSLNLTFNTIRQLSLEHHSKIGPSARKLDGVDGQLIDLDNLNEYGPQIPKVEKVGLLEDWAAQNRASLRTELSPLKERAQIAKAAEQEAIKEWFQSNDSPSSEMGSLWESVALARENALDTWDTQQRQSKLKASGEIEASTDATAQSTTPSSSPEPDTTSIQSQIAALKPDWALEPRSVKVYWADINDGLFAPSWPRAVMHGSLAPFGIAKAWRWAPHLDEEGKVIRNAPKVKVARAVGKSVHVIGSAADDGWAESELARVGKRPPVWVEPPAPLLEGEEEVEVEYEALGEGRVEGRRGRDAAVTHDENFVVEERSRGLWGRVRGLFGR
;
A
#
# COMPACT_ATOMS: atom_id res chain seq x y z
N MET A 1 27.34 -41.24 -42.87
CA MET A 1 28.81 -41.17 -43.00
C MET A 1 29.29 -39.97 -42.19
N ALA A 2 30.24 -40.21 -41.27
CA ALA A 2 30.89 -39.30 -40.32
C ALA A 2 30.17 -38.95 -38.98
N ALA A 3 30.83 -39.38 -37.89
CA ALA A 3 30.70 -39.09 -36.45
C ALA A 3 29.49 -39.68 -35.69
N PRO A 4 29.70 -40.45 -34.59
CA PRO A 4 30.40 -39.94 -33.39
C PRO A 4 31.33 -40.94 -32.67
N ALA A 5 32.58 -40.54 -32.43
CA ALA A 5 33.51 -41.24 -31.53
C ALA A 5 34.36 -40.20 -30.79
N ALA A 6 33.84 -39.63 -29.70
CA ALA A 6 34.60 -38.67 -28.90
C ALA A 6 34.11 -38.53 -27.43
N SER A 7 33.63 -39.60 -26.78
CA SER A 7 33.23 -39.50 -25.36
C SER A 7 33.43 -40.77 -24.52
N SER A 8 34.40 -41.63 -24.84
CA SER A 8 34.66 -42.85 -24.05
C SER A 8 36.04 -42.96 -23.40
N MET A 9 36.91 -41.95 -23.43
CA MET A 9 38.30 -42.09 -22.96
C MET A 9 38.74 -41.11 -21.86
N ALA A 10 37.91 -40.86 -20.84
CA ALA A 10 38.30 -39.95 -19.74
C ALA A 10 38.28 -40.55 -18.32
N HIS A 11 38.10 -41.87 -18.15
CA HIS A 11 38.08 -42.48 -16.81
C HIS A 11 38.83 -43.80 -16.72
N GLN A 12 40.15 -43.80 -16.94
CA GLN A 12 41.04 -44.87 -16.48
C GLN A 12 42.40 -44.31 -16.07
N ILE A 13 42.43 -43.45 -15.05
CA ILE A 13 43.64 -43.31 -14.23
C ILE A 13 43.28 -43.94 -12.88
N PRO A 14 43.85 -45.11 -12.52
CA PRO A 14 43.68 -45.66 -11.18
C PRO A 14 44.24 -44.63 -10.18
N PRO A 15 43.53 -44.31 -9.09
CA PRO A 15 44.03 -43.37 -8.11
C PRO A 15 45.33 -43.91 -7.53
N MET A 16 46.45 -43.21 -7.74
CA MET A 16 47.70 -43.54 -7.08
C MET A 16 47.46 -43.55 -5.57
N SER A 17 47.82 -44.66 -4.93
CA SER A 17 47.75 -44.82 -3.47
C SER A 17 48.73 -43.84 -2.83
N ILE A 18 48.19 -42.71 -2.35
CA ILE A 18 48.93 -41.79 -1.51
C ILE A 18 49.36 -42.60 -0.27
N PRO A 19 50.67 -42.69 0.05
CA PRO A 19 51.13 -43.41 1.23
C PRO A 19 50.46 -42.81 2.46
N ALA A 20 50.02 -43.66 3.38
CA ALA A 20 49.36 -43.24 4.61
C ALA A 20 50.30 -42.31 5.40
N MET A 21 50.07 -41.00 5.30
CA MET A 21 50.76 -40.03 6.15
C MET A 21 50.57 -40.45 7.60
N PRO A 22 51.64 -40.57 8.40
CA PRO A 22 51.49 -40.83 9.82
C PRO A 22 50.64 -39.70 10.40
N ARG A 23 49.46 -40.05 10.91
CA ARG A 23 48.60 -39.11 11.63
C ARG A 23 49.32 -38.75 12.92
N ILE A 24 50.18 -37.74 12.86
CA ILE A 24 50.72 -37.06 14.03
C ILE A 24 49.48 -36.50 14.74
N ARG A 25 49.05 -37.18 15.81
CA ARG A 25 47.96 -36.68 16.64
C ARG A 25 48.48 -35.36 17.22
N PRO A 26 47.77 -34.23 17.06
CA PRO A 26 48.16 -33.02 17.74
C PRO A 26 48.27 -33.34 19.24
N PRO A 27 49.26 -32.77 19.94
CA PRO A 27 49.50 -33.06 21.34
C PRO A 27 48.18 -32.93 22.10
N ARG A 28 47.85 -33.97 22.87
CA ARG A 28 46.69 -33.94 23.77
C ARG A 28 46.88 -32.76 24.72
N LEU A 29 46.08 -31.72 24.54
CA LEU A 29 45.95 -30.64 25.52
C LEU A 29 45.67 -31.29 26.88
N LEU A 30 46.45 -30.91 27.89
CA LEU A 30 46.30 -31.42 29.25
C LEU A 30 44.90 -31.04 29.77
N LYS A 31 44.32 -31.90 30.59
CA LYS A 31 42.97 -31.71 31.15
C LYS A 31 42.99 -30.50 32.09
N GLY A 32 42.67 -29.32 31.57
CA GLY A 32 42.69 -28.05 32.30
C GLY A 32 43.06 -26.84 31.44
N ASP A 33 43.79 -27.05 30.33
CA ASP A 33 44.19 -25.95 29.46
C ASP A 33 43.01 -25.45 28.60
N PRO A 34 42.68 -24.15 28.63
CA PRO A 34 41.65 -23.61 27.75
C PRO A 34 42.08 -23.82 26.30
N HIS A 35 41.22 -24.45 25.50
CA HIS A 35 41.47 -24.64 24.07
C HIS A 35 41.90 -23.29 23.46
N PRO A 36 42.90 -23.23 22.56
CA PRO A 36 43.35 -21.97 21.95
C PRO A 36 42.24 -21.20 21.18
N ASN A 37 41.08 -21.81 20.93
CA ASN A 37 39.89 -21.18 20.35
C ASN A 37 38.88 -20.68 21.40
N ASN A 38 39.11 -20.97 22.69
CA ASN A 38 38.33 -20.49 23.83
C ASN A 38 38.92 -19.22 24.45
N ALA A 39 40.14 -18.81 24.08
CA ALA A 39 40.58 -17.45 24.35
C ALA A 39 39.61 -16.52 23.62
N GLN A 40 38.75 -15.81 24.36
CA GLN A 40 37.89 -14.81 23.73
C GLN A 40 38.84 -13.85 23.00
N PRO A 41 38.67 -13.62 21.68
CA PRO A 41 39.46 -12.62 21.00
C PRO A 41 39.34 -11.32 21.80
N PRO A 42 40.43 -10.53 21.92
CA PRO A 42 40.41 -9.32 22.71
C PRO A 42 39.17 -8.51 22.33
N LEU A 43 38.45 -8.00 23.34
CA LEU A 43 37.29 -7.15 23.17
C LEU A 43 37.74 -5.86 22.48
N ILE A 44 37.93 -5.91 21.16
CA ILE A 44 38.06 -4.74 20.30
C ILE A 44 36.66 -4.12 20.32
N ARG A 45 36.42 -3.29 21.33
CA ARG A 45 35.25 -2.42 21.36
C ARG A 45 35.47 -1.45 20.20
N PRO A 46 34.60 -1.47 19.17
CA PRO A 46 34.69 -0.44 18.14
C PRO A 46 34.54 0.91 18.84
N ASP A 47 35.34 1.89 18.44
CA ASP A 47 35.25 3.25 18.96
C ASP A 47 33.77 3.67 19.00
N PRO A 48 33.23 4.06 20.18
CA PRO A 48 31.82 4.39 20.32
C PRO A 48 31.41 5.56 19.41
N SER A 49 32.37 6.42 19.04
CA SER A 49 32.18 7.51 18.09
C SER A 49 31.82 7.06 16.66
N LYS A 50 32.20 5.83 16.27
CA LYS A 50 31.94 5.27 14.92
C LYS A 50 31.02 4.06 14.94
N GLY A 51 30.81 3.44 16.10
CA GLY A 51 29.92 2.29 16.28
C GLY A 51 28.43 2.67 16.16
N LEU A 52 27.61 1.74 15.68
CA LEU A 52 26.15 1.82 15.73
C LEU A 52 25.61 0.87 16.80
N TRP A 53 24.76 1.39 17.68
CA TRP A 53 24.11 0.59 18.72
C TRP A 53 23.04 -0.34 18.13
N VAL A 54 23.33 -1.64 18.09
CA VAL A 54 22.46 -2.68 17.51
C VAL A 54 22.46 -3.94 18.38
N GLN A 55 21.27 -4.35 18.82
CA GLN A 55 21.07 -5.53 19.69
C GLN A 55 21.78 -5.41 21.05
N GLY A 56 21.77 -4.22 21.66
CA GLY A 56 22.33 -4.00 22.99
C GLY A 56 23.87 -3.94 23.04
N ARG A 57 24.54 -3.78 21.90
CA ARG A 57 25.99 -3.60 21.81
C ARG A 57 26.35 -2.58 20.74
N TRP A 58 27.45 -1.84 20.94
CA TRP A 58 28.10 -1.06 19.89
C TRP A 58 28.69 -2.01 18.85
N ARG A 59 28.38 -1.80 17.57
CA ARG A 59 28.87 -2.63 16.46
C ARG A 59 29.37 -1.75 15.33
N ASP A 60 30.37 -2.24 14.60
CA ASP A 60 30.83 -1.60 13.37
C ASP A 60 29.64 -1.38 12.39
N PRO A 61 29.48 -0.19 11.78
CA PRO A 61 28.47 0.09 10.77
C PRO A 61 28.41 -0.92 9.60
N ARG A 62 29.54 -1.55 9.27
CA ARG A 62 29.66 -2.56 8.21
C ARG A 62 29.28 -3.98 8.67
N SER A 63 29.07 -4.19 9.97
CA SER A 63 28.70 -5.48 10.55
C SER A 63 27.37 -6.01 9.98
N LYS A 64 27.24 -7.34 9.90
CA LYS A 64 26.01 -8.01 9.42
C LYS A 64 24.78 -7.63 10.27
N ALA A 65 24.95 -7.44 11.58
CA ALA A 65 23.87 -7.04 12.47
C ALA A 65 23.32 -5.65 12.14
N VAL A 66 24.20 -4.66 11.90
CA VAL A 66 23.79 -3.32 11.46
C VAL A 66 23.12 -3.36 10.09
N LYS A 67 23.68 -4.11 9.13
CA LYS A 67 23.08 -4.31 7.80
C LYS A 67 21.67 -4.91 7.89
N ASN A 68 21.48 -5.92 8.76
CA ASN A 68 20.18 -6.53 9.00
C ASN A 68 19.19 -5.56 9.64
N LYS A 69 19.60 -4.79 10.67
CA LYS A 69 18.74 -3.78 11.31
C LYS A 69 18.31 -2.72 10.30
N ARG A 70 19.24 -2.19 9.49
CA ARG A 70 18.93 -1.23 8.41
C ARG A 70 17.95 -1.81 7.40
N LYS A 71 18.13 -3.08 7.00
CA LYS A 71 17.19 -3.77 6.10
C LYS A 71 15.80 -3.88 6.73
N THR A 72 15.70 -4.27 8.01
CA THR A 72 14.42 -4.35 8.74
C THR A 72 13.75 -2.99 8.86
N GLN A 73 14.51 -1.95 9.22
CA GLN A 73 13.99 -0.57 9.26
C GLN A 73 13.53 -0.11 7.88
N GLY A 74 14.28 -0.39 6.82
CA GLY A 74 13.86 -0.09 5.44
C GLY A 74 12.56 -0.79 5.06
N ILE A 75 12.37 -2.05 5.47
CA ILE A 75 11.10 -2.78 5.28
C ILE A 75 9.97 -2.15 6.10
N GLN A 76 10.23 -1.75 7.34
CA GLN A 76 9.24 -1.09 8.21
C GLN A 76 8.81 0.27 7.65
N VAL A 77 9.75 1.11 7.22
CA VAL A 77 9.47 2.41 6.58
C VAL A 77 8.69 2.20 5.28
N ALA A 78 9.13 1.27 4.42
CA ALA A 78 8.39 0.96 3.20
C ALA A 78 6.97 0.44 3.50
N LYS A 79 6.79 -0.32 4.58
CA LYS A 79 5.47 -0.79 5.03
C LYS A 79 4.62 0.36 5.55
N ALA A 80 5.18 1.28 6.35
CA ALA A 80 4.49 2.46 6.86
C ALA A 80 4.03 3.40 5.73
N LEU A 81 4.91 3.70 4.77
CA LEU A 81 4.57 4.46 3.58
C LEU A 81 3.48 3.77 2.75
N ARG A 82 3.58 2.44 2.59
CA ARG A 82 2.52 1.67 1.93
C ARG A 82 1.21 1.74 2.66
N HIS A 83 1.18 1.80 3.99
CA HIS A 83 -0.06 1.91 4.77
C HIS A 83 -0.76 3.25 4.54
N GLN A 84 0.00 4.34 4.35
CA GLN A 84 -0.55 5.65 4.02
C GLN A 84 -1.20 5.65 2.63
N THR A 85 -0.53 5.06 1.63
CA THR A 85 -1.04 5.01 0.25
C THR A 85 -1.84 3.75 -0.05
N HIS A 86 -2.21 2.96 0.97
CA HIS A 86 -2.77 1.62 0.77
C HIS A 86 -4.20 1.72 0.25
N GLY A 87 -4.43 1.31 -0.99
CA GLY A 87 -5.77 1.36 -1.58
C GLY A 87 -6.09 2.65 -2.33
N LEU A 88 -5.22 3.67 -2.27
CA LEU A 88 -5.39 4.86 -3.11
C LEU A 88 -5.11 4.57 -4.57
N ASP A 89 -4.14 3.69 -4.84
CA ASP A 89 -3.75 3.31 -6.19
C ASP A 89 -3.91 1.80 -6.40
N ILE A 90 -4.48 1.43 -7.55
CA ILE A 90 -4.53 0.05 -8.04
C ILE A 90 -3.76 -0.01 -9.35
N TYR A 91 -2.90 -1.01 -9.48
CA TYR A 91 -2.08 -1.24 -10.66
C TYR A 91 -2.44 -2.59 -11.27
N ALA A 92 -2.80 -2.59 -12.56
CA ALA A 92 -2.98 -3.80 -13.34
C ALA A 92 -1.76 -4.04 -14.24
N TYR A 93 -1.34 -5.30 -14.34
CA TYR A 93 -0.26 -5.75 -15.22
C TYR A 93 -0.79 -6.82 -16.14
N ARG A 94 -0.44 -6.73 -17.41
CA ARG A 94 -0.78 -7.70 -18.44
C ARG A 94 0.45 -8.53 -18.81
N HIS A 95 0.27 -9.83 -18.97
CA HIS A 95 1.28 -10.69 -19.55
C HIS A 95 1.28 -10.55 -21.08
N ILE A 96 2.42 -10.20 -21.67
CA ILE A 96 2.51 -9.82 -23.10
C ILE A 96 2.02 -10.94 -24.03
N ARG A 97 2.28 -12.21 -23.67
CA ARG A 97 2.00 -13.37 -24.54
C ARG A 97 0.64 -14.03 -24.31
N THR A 98 0.16 -14.05 -23.08
CA THR A 98 -1.05 -14.80 -22.70
C THR A 98 -2.22 -13.89 -22.37
N ASN A 99 -2.00 -12.57 -22.35
CA ASN A 99 -3.02 -11.57 -21.98
C ASN A 99 -3.66 -11.79 -20.60
N GLN A 100 -3.02 -12.59 -19.73
CA GLN A 100 -3.42 -12.68 -18.32
C GLN A 100 -3.23 -11.34 -17.64
N VAL A 101 -4.17 -10.96 -16.78
CA VAL A 101 -4.12 -9.68 -16.06
C VAL A 101 -4.03 -9.95 -14.57
N VAL A 102 -3.12 -9.23 -13.91
CA VAL A 102 -2.87 -9.34 -12.47
C VAL A 102 -2.96 -7.97 -11.83
N TYR A 103 -3.66 -7.91 -10.69
CA TYR A 103 -3.85 -6.68 -9.94
C TYR A 103 -2.85 -6.58 -8.78
N SER A 104 -2.44 -5.35 -8.45
CA SER A 104 -1.53 -5.07 -7.35
C SER A 104 -1.84 -3.70 -6.73
N LEU A 105 -1.80 -3.60 -5.40
CA LEU A 105 -1.85 -2.33 -4.68
C LEU A 105 -0.49 -1.61 -4.65
N THR A 106 0.54 -2.18 -5.28
CA THR A 106 1.89 -1.62 -5.32
C THR A 106 2.41 -1.52 -6.74
N ARG A 107 3.16 -0.45 -7.02
CA ARG A 107 3.87 -0.20 -8.30
C ARG A 107 4.92 -1.25 -8.67
N LYS A 108 5.27 -2.15 -7.74
CA LYS A 108 6.24 -3.23 -7.97
C LYS A 108 5.51 -4.56 -7.94
N LEU A 109 5.67 -5.33 -9.01
CA LEU A 109 5.13 -6.67 -9.12
C LEU A 109 5.77 -7.58 -8.06
N GLN A 110 4.99 -8.07 -7.10
CA GLN A 110 5.46 -8.97 -6.05
C GLN A 110 5.16 -10.42 -6.43
N GLU A 111 6.19 -11.24 -6.65
CA GLU A 111 6.07 -12.63 -7.08
C GLU A 111 5.06 -13.43 -6.25
N ASN A 112 5.16 -13.37 -4.92
CA ASN A 112 4.27 -14.07 -3.98
C ASN A 112 2.79 -13.67 -4.06
N LYS A 113 2.48 -12.48 -4.60
CA LYS A 113 1.11 -11.97 -4.74
C LYS A 113 0.56 -12.20 -6.14
N VAL A 114 1.42 -12.21 -7.14
CA VAL A 114 1.09 -12.41 -8.55
C VAL A 114 0.77 -13.86 -8.83
N LEU A 115 1.64 -14.79 -8.40
CA LEU A 115 1.42 -16.22 -8.64
C LEU A 115 0.14 -16.76 -8.01
N LYS A 116 -0.35 -16.13 -6.92
CA LYS A 116 -1.62 -16.49 -6.27
C LYS A 116 -2.87 -16.07 -7.05
N GLN A 117 -2.73 -15.17 -8.03
CA GLN A 117 -3.84 -14.71 -8.87
C GLN A 117 -3.95 -15.54 -10.15
N LEU A 118 -2.90 -16.29 -10.50
CA LEU A 118 -2.88 -17.13 -11.68
C LEU A 118 -3.46 -18.50 -11.35
N LEU A 119 -4.65 -18.79 -11.87
CA LEU A 119 -5.26 -20.11 -11.72
C LEU A 119 -4.63 -21.10 -12.71
N TYR A 120 -4.62 -22.38 -12.30
CA TYR A 120 -4.09 -23.45 -13.12
C TYR A 120 -5.11 -23.89 -14.17
N HIS A 121 -4.82 -23.60 -15.44
CA HIS A 121 -5.65 -24.01 -16.59
C HIS A 121 -5.04 -25.19 -17.38
N GLY A 122 -3.94 -25.76 -16.89
CA GLY A 122 -3.22 -26.87 -17.53
C GLY A 122 -1.69 -26.70 -17.55
N LYS A 123 -0.98 -27.61 -18.22
CA LYS A 123 0.48 -27.57 -18.34
C LYS A 123 0.93 -26.28 -19.04
N LYS A 124 1.96 -25.62 -18.51
CA LYS A 124 2.54 -24.35 -19.03
C LYS A 124 1.62 -23.12 -18.96
N THR A 125 0.54 -23.17 -18.16
CA THR A 125 -0.38 -22.02 -17.99
C THR A 125 0.03 -21.08 -16.87
N VAL A 126 0.64 -21.61 -15.81
CA VAL A 126 1.18 -20.84 -14.68
C VAL A 126 2.72 -20.90 -14.73
N PRO A 127 3.41 -19.75 -14.77
CA PRO A 127 4.88 -19.73 -14.74
C PRO A 127 5.41 -20.08 -13.34
N ALA A 128 6.58 -20.72 -13.28
CA ALA A 128 7.21 -21.07 -12.00
C ALA A 128 7.75 -19.86 -11.23
N ASN A 129 8.14 -18.80 -11.93
CA ASN A 129 8.61 -17.54 -11.37
C ASN A 129 8.12 -16.39 -12.27
N VAL A 130 7.84 -15.24 -11.65
CA VAL A 130 7.44 -14.00 -12.33
C VAL A 130 8.64 -13.35 -13.01
N ARG A 131 8.65 -13.45 -14.34
CA ARG A 131 9.63 -12.84 -15.23
C ARG A 131 9.26 -11.39 -15.56
N SER A 132 10.00 -10.41 -15.04
CA SER A 132 9.66 -8.97 -15.20
C SER A 132 9.57 -8.49 -16.64
N ASP A 133 10.25 -9.13 -17.58
CA ASP A 133 10.23 -8.83 -19.01
C ASP A 133 8.92 -9.22 -19.71
N MET A 134 8.18 -10.19 -19.15
CA MET A 134 6.94 -10.70 -19.74
C MET A 134 5.69 -9.98 -19.25
N TRP A 135 5.84 -9.08 -18.27
CA TRP A 135 4.74 -8.33 -17.67
C TRP A 135 4.89 -6.85 -17.99
N THR A 136 3.84 -6.27 -18.56
CA THR A 136 3.76 -4.85 -18.86
C THR A 136 2.66 -4.21 -18.01
N PRO A 137 2.83 -2.95 -17.58
CA PRO A 137 1.74 -2.22 -16.97
C PRO A 137 0.59 -2.11 -17.97
N TYR A 138 -0.63 -2.31 -17.50
CA TYR A 138 -1.83 -2.32 -18.34
C TYR A 138 -2.66 -1.07 -18.13
N PHE A 139 -3.12 -0.85 -16.90
CA PHE A 139 -3.74 0.39 -16.48
C PHE A 139 -3.47 0.64 -14.99
N SER A 140 -3.68 1.86 -14.53
CA SER A 140 -3.71 2.20 -13.11
C SER A 140 -4.94 3.03 -12.75
N ILE A 141 -5.52 2.71 -11.60
CA ILE A 141 -6.69 3.40 -11.06
C ILE A 141 -6.21 4.21 -9.85
N HIS A 142 -6.61 5.47 -9.79
CA HIS A 142 -6.27 6.39 -8.71
C HIS A 142 -7.55 6.95 -8.11
N PHE A 143 -7.70 6.69 -6.82
CA PHE A 143 -8.78 7.22 -5.98
C PHE A 143 -8.34 8.55 -5.36
N PRO A 144 -9.29 9.41 -4.94
CA PRO A 144 -8.96 10.62 -4.22
C PRO A 144 -8.15 10.28 -2.96
N PRO A 145 -7.16 11.10 -2.56
CA PRO A 145 -6.27 10.86 -1.42
C PRO A 145 -6.98 11.09 -0.06
N THR A 146 -8.21 10.60 0.07
CA THR A 146 -9.04 10.66 1.27
C THR A 146 -9.06 9.28 1.94
N PRO A 147 -9.34 9.21 3.26
CA PRO A 147 -9.45 7.92 3.94
C PRO A 147 -10.57 7.05 3.35
N ALA A 148 -11.64 7.67 2.83
CA ALA A 148 -12.71 6.96 2.15
C ALA A 148 -12.29 6.45 0.77
N GLY A 149 -11.59 7.27 -0.03
CA GLY A 149 -11.02 6.84 -1.31
C GLY A 149 -10.08 5.63 -1.15
N ALA A 150 -9.29 5.59 -0.07
CA ALA A 150 -8.46 4.43 0.25
C ALA A 150 -9.29 3.17 0.54
N LEU A 151 -10.41 3.28 1.25
CA LEU A 151 -11.32 2.15 1.49
C LEU A 151 -12.01 1.69 0.21
N GLU A 152 -12.46 2.63 -0.62
CA GLU A 152 -13.07 2.36 -1.91
C GLU A 152 -12.13 1.61 -2.83
N GLY A 153 -10.87 2.04 -2.93
CA GLY A 153 -9.90 1.32 -3.75
C GLY A 153 -9.50 -0.05 -3.17
N LEU A 154 -9.53 -0.25 -1.85
CA LEU A 154 -9.39 -1.60 -1.29
C LEU A 154 -10.56 -2.50 -1.63
N PHE A 155 -11.77 -1.97 -1.59
CA PHE A 155 -12.96 -2.67 -2.00
C PHE A 155 -12.93 -2.98 -3.50
N ALA A 156 -12.58 -2.01 -4.34
CA ALA A 156 -12.41 -2.19 -5.78
C ALA A 156 -11.40 -3.29 -6.08
N PHE A 157 -10.23 -3.24 -5.42
CA PHE A 157 -9.19 -4.25 -5.58
C PHE A 157 -9.65 -5.65 -5.19
N GLN A 158 -10.44 -5.77 -4.11
CA GLN A 158 -11.03 -7.03 -3.71
C GLN A 158 -11.99 -7.54 -4.79
N LYS A 159 -12.90 -6.69 -5.27
CA LYS A 159 -13.92 -7.05 -6.27
C LYS A 159 -13.35 -7.42 -7.63
N LEU A 160 -12.38 -6.65 -8.14
CA LEU A 160 -11.66 -6.99 -9.36
C LEU A 160 -11.01 -8.37 -9.30
N ARG A 161 -10.47 -8.74 -8.14
CA ARG A 161 -9.87 -10.07 -7.95
C ARG A 161 -10.90 -11.17 -7.81
N GLU A 162 -12.01 -10.90 -7.13
CA GLU A 162 -13.13 -11.84 -7.01
C GLU A 162 -13.73 -12.14 -8.39
N LEU A 163 -14.03 -11.11 -9.19
CA LEU A 163 -14.58 -11.25 -10.54
C LEU A 163 -13.61 -11.97 -11.50
N SER A 164 -12.33 -11.59 -11.49
CA SER A 164 -11.29 -12.30 -12.26
C SER A 164 -11.19 -13.77 -11.87
N THR A 165 -11.34 -14.11 -10.58
CA THR A 165 -11.31 -15.49 -10.11
C THR A 165 -12.59 -16.24 -10.52
N GLN A 166 -13.75 -15.62 -10.34
CA GLN A 166 -15.05 -16.20 -10.68
C GLN A 166 -15.12 -16.56 -12.16
N ARG A 167 -14.71 -15.67 -13.07
CA ARG A 167 -14.73 -15.96 -14.51
C ARG A 167 -13.81 -17.09 -14.94
N GLN A 168 -12.71 -17.28 -14.21
CA GLN A 168 -11.81 -18.39 -14.48
C GLN A 168 -12.34 -19.72 -13.95
N LEU A 169 -13.08 -19.71 -12.84
CA LEU A 169 -13.65 -20.92 -12.21
C LEU A 169 -14.99 -21.34 -12.80
N SER A 170 -15.86 -20.36 -13.07
CA SER A 170 -17.19 -20.53 -13.65
C SER A 170 -17.34 -19.61 -14.87
N PRO A 171 -16.62 -19.88 -15.97
CA PRO A 171 -16.76 -19.09 -17.19
C PRO A 171 -18.16 -19.24 -17.79
N PRO A 172 -18.71 -18.18 -18.43
CA PRO A 172 -19.93 -18.27 -19.19
C PRO A 172 -19.76 -19.28 -20.35
N GLU A 173 -20.87 -19.89 -20.77
CA GLU A 173 -20.84 -20.96 -21.76
C GLU A 173 -20.22 -20.52 -23.08
N ASP A 174 -20.38 -19.25 -23.46
CA ASP A 174 -19.82 -18.66 -24.70
C ASP A 174 -18.28 -18.67 -24.73
N LEU A 175 -17.63 -18.60 -23.56
CA LEU A 175 -16.18 -18.70 -23.45
C LEU A 175 -15.68 -20.15 -23.54
N ILE A 176 -16.54 -21.13 -23.26
CA ILE A 176 -16.21 -22.56 -23.28
C ILE A 176 -16.53 -23.18 -24.63
N ARG A 177 -17.63 -22.75 -25.25
CA ARG A 177 -18.13 -23.28 -26.52
C ARG A 177 -17.37 -22.68 -27.71
N ALA A 178 -17.24 -23.47 -28.77
CA ALA A 178 -16.57 -23.07 -30.00
C ALA A 178 -17.43 -22.05 -30.76
N THR A 179 -16.88 -20.85 -30.93
CA THR A 179 -17.45 -19.81 -31.79
C THR A 179 -16.99 -19.99 -33.23
N GLN A 180 -17.68 -19.35 -34.18
CA GLN A 180 -17.27 -19.38 -35.59
C GLN A 180 -15.84 -18.84 -35.78
N GLU A 181 -15.48 -17.77 -35.05
CA GLU A 181 -14.14 -17.20 -35.05
C GLU A 181 -13.08 -18.20 -34.58
N ASP A 182 -13.38 -18.95 -33.51
CA ASP A 182 -12.47 -19.98 -32.98
C ASP A 182 -12.23 -21.09 -34.04
N ILE A 183 -13.30 -21.50 -34.74
CA ILE A 183 -13.23 -22.49 -35.82
C ILE A 183 -12.35 -22.00 -36.95
N ASP A 184 -12.48 -20.73 -37.33
CA ASP A 184 -11.70 -20.15 -38.43
C ASP A 184 -10.23 -19.95 -38.05
N ILE A 185 -9.94 -19.57 -36.80
CA ILE A 185 -8.57 -19.53 -36.26
C ILE A 185 -7.94 -20.94 -36.25
N ILE A 186 -8.72 -21.96 -35.89
CA ILE A 186 -8.25 -23.36 -35.90
C ILE A 186 -7.95 -23.79 -37.33
N LYS A 187 -8.86 -23.55 -38.28
CA LYS A 187 -8.68 -23.84 -39.71
C LYS A 187 -7.44 -23.14 -40.27
N ALA A 188 -7.24 -21.87 -39.95
CA ALA A 188 -6.08 -21.10 -40.40
C ALA A 188 -4.74 -21.64 -39.83
N LYS A 189 -4.73 -22.16 -38.60
CA LYS A 189 -3.53 -22.78 -38.00
C LYS A 189 -3.20 -24.15 -38.58
N ILE A 190 -4.22 -24.86 -39.06
CA ILE A 190 -4.08 -26.21 -39.59
C ILE A 190 -3.39 -26.20 -40.96
N GLY A 191 -3.70 -25.23 -41.83
CA GLY A 191 -2.98 -25.09 -43.10
C GLY A 191 -3.69 -24.21 -44.14
N SER A 192 -3.17 -24.24 -45.37
CA SER A 192 -3.74 -23.53 -46.52
C SER A 192 -5.10 -24.14 -46.93
N PRO A 193 -5.99 -23.39 -47.60
CA PRO A 193 -7.31 -23.89 -47.99
C PRO A 193 -7.27 -25.21 -48.78
N VAL A 194 -6.21 -25.47 -49.54
CA VAL A 194 -5.99 -26.75 -50.26
C VAL A 194 -5.78 -27.92 -49.29
N THR A 195 -4.94 -27.75 -48.26
CA THR A 195 -4.73 -28.79 -47.25
C THR A 195 -5.98 -29.09 -46.44
N LEU A 196 -6.86 -28.11 -46.25
CA LEU A 196 -8.17 -28.32 -45.62
C LEU A 196 -9.08 -29.18 -46.51
N GLN A 197 -9.07 -28.97 -47.83
CA GLN A 197 -9.83 -29.83 -48.76
C GLN A 197 -9.31 -31.28 -48.74
N GLU A 198 -8.00 -31.48 -48.78
CA GLU A 198 -7.40 -32.82 -48.72
C GLU A 198 -7.75 -33.56 -47.42
N MET A 199 -7.73 -32.87 -46.29
CA MET A 199 -8.12 -33.47 -45.00
C MET A 199 -9.64 -33.63 -44.84
N ALA A 200 -10.45 -32.83 -45.53
CA ALA A 200 -11.89 -33.03 -45.59
C ALA A 200 -12.22 -34.32 -46.35
N ILE A 201 -11.53 -34.59 -47.47
CA ILE A 201 -11.66 -35.82 -48.25
C ILE A 201 -11.26 -37.05 -47.42
N LYS A 202 -10.28 -36.91 -46.52
CA LYS A 202 -9.81 -37.98 -45.62
C LYS A 202 -10.61 -38.11 -44.31
N GLU A 203 -11.69 -37.34 -44.13
CA GLU A 203 -12.49 -37.25 -42.89
C GLU A 203 -11.71 -36.82 -41.61
N GLU A 204 -10.40 -36.57 -41.69
CA GLU A 204 -9.56 -36.14 -40.56
C GLU A 204 -9.91 -34.75 -40.02
N LEU A 205 -10.56 -33.92 -40.84
CA LEU A 205 -10.85 -32.52 -40.50
C LEU A 205 -11.91 -32.41 -39.39
N GLN A 206 -12.89 -33.32 -39.38
CA GLN A 206 -13.93 -33.36 -38.34
C GLN A 206 -13.38 -33.77 -36.97
N ALA A 207 -12.30 -34.55 -36.92
CA ALA A 207 -11.65 -34.94 -35.67
C ALA A 207 -10.80 -33.82 -35.06
N LYS A 208 -10.33 -32.88 -35.88
CA LYS A 208 -9.42 -31.79 -35.46
C LYS A 208 -10.13 -30.46 -35.22
N VAL A 209 -11.26 -30.22 -35.90
CA VAL A 209 -12.03 -28.97 -35.81
C VAL A 209 -13.33 -29.23 -35.04
N PRO A 210 -13.57 -28.55 -33.89
CA PRO A 210 -14.81 -28.71 -33.13
C PRO A 210 -16.01 -28.15 -33.91
N LYS A 211 -17.20 -28.70 -33.68
CA LYS A 211 -18.45 -28.18 -34.24
C LYS A 211 -18.84 -26.88 -33.53
N LEU A 212 -19.66 -26.06 -34.19
CA LEU A 212 -20.26 -24.87 -33.59
C LEU A 212 -20.99 -25.27 -32.30
N ASN A 213 -20.79 -24.52 -31.22
CA ASN A 213 -21.36 -24.76 -29.89
C ASN A 213 -20.85 -26.02 -29.14
N GLU A 214 -19.86 -26.74 -29.68
CA GLU A 214 -19.18 -27.82 -28.97
C GLU A 214 -18.16 -27.27 -27.98
N ILE A 215 -17.83 -28.03 -26.92
CA ILE A 215 -16.82 -27.63 -25.94
C ILE A 215 -15.44 -27.54 -26.60
N LEU A 216 -14.77 -26.40 -26.43
CA LEU A 216 -13.44 -26.18 -26.99
C LEU A 216 -12.40 -27.20 -26.47
N PRO A 217 -11.45 -27.63 -27.32
CA PRO A 217 -10.32 -28.45 -26.89
C PRO A 217 -9.58 -27.81 -25.73
N LYS A 218 -9.15 -28.62 -24.74
CA LYS A 218 -8.56 -28.17 -23.47
C LYS A 218 -7.48 -27.08 -23.64
N LYS A 219 -6.61 -27.19 -24.64
CA LYS A 219 -5.52 -26.24 -24.92
C LYS A 219 -6.03 -24.87 -25.39
N ILE A 220 -7.00 -24.86 -26.30
CA ILE A 220 -7.58 -23.62 -26.86
C ILE A 220 -8.48 -22.96 -25.82
N ARG A 221 -9.30 -23.77 -25.14
CA ARG A 221 -10.10 -23.32 -24.00
C ARG A 221 -9.24 -22.65 -22.93
N ALA A 222 -8.12 -23.27 -22.54
CA ALA A 222 -7.19 -22.68 -21.58
C ALA A 222 -6.62 -21.35 -22.08
N GLN A 223 -6.28 -21.23 -23.37
CA GLN A 223 -5.79 -19.98 -23.96
C GLN A 223 -6.86 -18.88 -23.92
N LYS A 224 -8.11 -19.20 -24.26
CA LYS A 224 -9.26 -18.28 -24.21
C LYS A 224 -9.55 -17.81 -22.77
N LEU A 225 -9.50 -18.72 -21.79
CA LEU A 225 -9.67 -18.40 -20.36
C LEU A 225 -8.51 -17.57 -19.77
N MET A 226 -7.32 -17.71 -20.34
CA MET A 226 -6.15 -16.92 -19.94
C MET A 226 -6.18 -15.50 -20.52
N ASP A 227 -6.88 -15.27 -21.63
CA ASP A 227 -7.03 -13.94 -22.20
C ASP A 227 -8.03 -13.12 -21.36
N GLN A 228 -7.47 -12.26 -20.52
CA GLN A 228 -8.22 -11.44 -19.58
C GLN A 228 -8.18 -9.97 -19.94
N LYS A 229 -7.64 -9.62 -21.12
CA LYS A 229 -7.39 -8.23 -21.49
C LYS A 229 -8.68 -7.43 -21.55
N ALA A 230 -9.63 -7.84 -22.39
CA ALA A 230 -10.92 -7.15 -22.52
C ALA A 230 -11.79 -7.31 -21.27
N THR A 231 -11.81 -8.51 -20.70
CA THR A 231 -12.65 -8.84 -19.56
C THR A 231 -12.23 -8.09 -18.29
N SER A 232 -10.93 -7.83 -18.07
CA SER A 232 -10.48 -7.01 -16.93
C SER A 232 -10.89 -5.55 -17.03
N VAL A 233 -11.03 -5.01 -18.25
CA VAL A 233 -11.52 -3.65 -18.48
C VAL A 233 -13.01 -3.56 -18.21
N ALA A 234 -13.79 -4.52 -18.71
CA ALA A 234 -15.22 -4.62 -18.39
C ALA A 234 -15.47 -4.76 -16.88
N ASP A 235 -14.67 -5.58 -16.18
CA ASP A 235 -14.73 -5.69 -14.71
C ASP A 235 -14.44 -4.36 -14.03
N MET A 236 -13.47 -3.61 -14.54
CA MET A 236 -13.12 -2.31 -13.99
C MET A 236 -14.25 -1.32 -14.14
N ALA A 237 -14.84 -1.21 -15.33
CA ALA A 237 -16.00 -0.33 -15.55
C ALA A 237 -17.14 -0.71 -14.60
N PHE A 238 -17.47 -2.00 -14.50
CA PHE A 238 -18.51 -2.51 -13.61
C PHE A 238 -18.25 -2.22 -12.13
N VAL A 239 -17.02 -2.44 -11.65
CA VAL A 239 -16.64 -2.21 -10.25
C VAL A 239 -16.61 -0.71 -9.92
N LEU A 240 -16.14 0.13 -10.84
CA LEU A 240 -16.14 1.57 -10.64
C LEU A 240 -17.56 2.13 -10.64
N ASP A 241 -18.43 1.64 -11.52
CA ASP A 241 -19.85 2.00 -11.52
C ASP A 241 -20.52 1.62 -10.20
N TRP A 242 -20.25 0.41 -9.71
CA TRP A 242 -20.73 -0.02 -8.40
C TRP A 242 -20.26 0.88 -7.25
N ILE A 243 -19.01 1.31 -7.27
CA ILE A 243 -18.46 2.15 -6.20
C ILE A 243 -19.03 3.57 -6.26
N LEU A 244 -19.16 4.13 -7.46
CA LEU A 244 -19.61 5.50 -7.68
C LEU A 244 -21.11 5.66 -7.45
N SER A 245 -21.92 4.70 -7.88
CA SER A 245 -23.37 4.69 -7.65
C SER A 245 -23.75 4.19 -6.26
N GLY A 246 -22.87 3.42 -5.60
CA GLY A 246 -23.11 2.89 -4.27
C GLY A 246 -23.06 3.92 -3.12
N PRO A 247 -23.18 3.46 -1.86
CA PRO A 247 -23.25 4.30 -0.66
C PRO A 247 -22.11 5.31 -0.60
N SER A 248 -22.40 6.47 -0.03
CA SER A 248 -21.43 7.57 0.04
C SER A 248 -20.12 7.13 0.71
N PRO A 249 -18.97 7.70 0.32
CA PRO A 249 -17.69 7.35 0.90
C PRO A 249 -17.70 7.54 2.43
N TRP A 250 -18.45 8.55 2.91
CA TRP A 250 -18.70 8.75 4.33
C TRP A 250 -19.53 7.63 4.96
N GLU A 251 -20.65 7.22 4.35
CA GLU A 251 -21.42 6.04 4.79
C GLU A 251 -20.55 4.78 4.86
N ARG A 252 -19.62 4.58 3.92
CA ARG A 252 -18.70 3.44 3.95
C ARG A 252 -17.72 3.54 5.13
N VAL A 253 -17.18 4.72 5.41
CA VAL A 253 -16.30 4.93 6.56
C VAL A 253 -17.06 4.70 7.87
N THR A 254 -18.27 5.25 7.99
CA THR A 254 -19.09 5.09 9.20
C THR A 254 -19.55 3.66 9.39
N THR A 255 -20.00 2.96 8.36
CA THR A 255 -20.35 1.53 8.44
C THR A 255 -19.15 0.67 8.78
N VAL A 256 -17.95 0.95 8.27
CA VAL A 256 -16.73 0.23 8.67
C VAL A 256 -16.37 0.50 10.13
N ALA A 257 -16.51 1.74 10.60
CA ALA A 257 -16.31 2.10 12.00
C ALA A 257 -17.32 1.40 12.92
N GLN A 258 -18.61 1.45 12.57
CA GLN A 258 -19.70 0.76 13.28
C GLN A 258 -19.46 -0.75 13.31
N ASN A 259 -19.08 -1.37 12.18
CA ASN A 259 -18.75 -2.79 12.12
C ASN A 259 -17.53 -3.16 12.98
N ARG A 260 -16.56 -2.26 13.17
CA ARG A 260 -15.43 -2.47 14.09
C ARG A 260 -15.90 -2.41 15.55
N VAL A 261 -16.80 -1.48 15.89
CA VAL A 261 -17.41 -1.40 17.22
C VAL A 261 -18.22 -2.66 17.50
N LEU A 262 -19.11 -3.05 16.57
CA LEU A 262 -19.86 -4.32 16.62
C LEU A 262 -18.95 -5.50 16.89
N LYS A 263 -17.92 -5.71 16.05
CA LYS A 263 -16.96 -6.80 16.24
C LYS A 263 -16.27 -6.71 17.60
N ALA A 264 -15.89 -5.52 18.06
CA ALA A 264 -15.27 -5.35 19.38
C ALA A 264 -16.21 -5.74 20.53
N THR A 265 -17.51 -5.44 20.42
CA THR A 265 -18.54 -5.85 21.39
C THR A 265 -18.86 -7.35 21.32
N GLU A 266 -18.67 -7.99 20.17
CA GLU A 266 -18.84 -9.43 19.96
C GLU A 266 -17.59 -10.27 20.30
N LEU A 267 -16.41 -9.64 20.45
CA LEU A 267 -15.20 -10.36 20.83
C LEU A 267 -15.40 -11.14 22.13
N THR A 268 -15.04 -12.42 22.11
CA THR A 268 -15.04 -13.30 23.29
C THR A 268 -14.09 -12.77 24.37
N GLU A 269 -14.37 -13.11 25.63
CA GLU A 269 -13.54 -12.69 26.77
C GLU A 269 -12.08 -13.15 26.64
N ALA A 270 -11.85 -14.34 26.07
CA ALA A 270 -10.53 -14.86 25.77
C ALA A 270 -9.76 -13.99 24.75
N ASN A 271 -10.43 -13.52 23.70
CA ASN A 271 -9.82 -12.61 22.73
C ASN A 271 -9.53 -11.24 23.36
N ARG A 272 -10.42 -10.76 24.24
CA ARG A 272 -10.23 -9.51 24.99
C ARG A 272 -9.06 -9.60 25.96
N SER A 273 -8.94 -10.69 26.72
CA SER A 273 -7.83 -10.89 27.66
C SER A 273 -6.49 -10.96 26.91
N ARG A 274 -6.46 -11.61 25.75
CA ARG A 274 -5.31 -11.61 24.83
C ARG A 274 -4.96 -10.20 24.34
N LEU A 275 -5.94 -9.41 23.90
CA LEU A 275 -5.70 -8.02 23.47
C LEU A 275 -5.19 -7.14 24.61
N ARG A 276 -5.75 -7.28 25.82
CA ARG A 276 -5.27 -6.60 27.04
C ARG A 276 -3.82 -6.98 27.34
N ARG A 277 -3.46 -8.26 27.23
CA ARG A 277 -2.07 -8.73 27.39
C ARG A 277 -1.14 -8.10 26.36
N ILE A 278 -1.52 -8.09 25.08
CA ILE A 278 -0.73 -7.45 24.01
C ILE A 278 -0.55 -5.96 24.29
N ARG A 279 -1.61 -5.24 24.69
CA ARG A 279 -1.51 -3.81 25.04
C ARG A 279 -0.59 -3.57 26.23
N LYS A 280 -0.69 -4.38 27.29
CA LYS A 280 0.22 -4.32 28.44
C LYS A 280 1.67 -4.58 28.03
N GLU A 281 1.91 -5.57 27.17
CA GLU A 281 3.25 -5.86 26.64
C GLU A 281 3.79 -4.70 25.78
N MET A 282 2.96 -4.09 24.93
CA MET A 282 3.31 -2.91 24.14
C MET A 282 3.63 -1.70 25.02
N GLN A 283 2.81 -1.43 26.04
CA GLN A 283 3.06 -0.36 27.01
C GLN A 283 4.34 -0.60 27.81
N LYS A 284 4.58 -1.83 28.27
CA LYS A 284 5.83 -2.21 28.95
C LYS A 284 7.06 -1.99 28.06
N LYS A 285 6.97 -2.39 26.78
CA LYS A 285 8.06 -2.13 25.81
C LYS A 285 8.26 -0.64 25.58
N ALA A 286 7.18 0.13 25.47
CA ALA A 286 7.26 1.57 25.30
C ALA A 286 7.87 2.26 26.52
N SER A 287 7.48 1.88 27.74
CA SER A 287 8.07 2.44 28.97
C SER A 287 9.53 1.99 29.14
N GLU A 288 9.88 0.76 28.77
CA GLU A 288 11.27 0.31 28.75
C GLU A 288 12.12 1.09 27.74
N ILE A 289 11.59 1.36 26.54
CA ILE A 289 12.25 2.21 25.55
C ILE A 289 12.44 3.62 26.10
N ARG A 290 11.41 4.21 26.71
CA ARG A 290 11.48 5.54 27.35
C ARG A 290 12.51 5.56 28.47
N ARG A 291 12.50 4.58 29.37
CA ARG A 291 13.47 4.45 30.48
C ARG A 291 14.90 4.32 29.95
N ARG A 292 15.11 3.52 28.90
CA ARG A 292 16.44 3.38 28.26
C ARG A 292 16.88 4.66 27.55
N ALA A 293 15.94 5.41 26.96
CA ALA A 293 16.24 6.71 26.38
C ALA A 293 16.63 7.74 27.46
N ALA A 294 15.92 7.75 28.61
CA ALA A 294 16.24 8.60 29.75
C ALA A 294 17.61 8.27 30.35
N LEU A 295 17.90 7.00 30.64
CA LEU A 295 19.22 6.56 31.14
C LEU A 295 20.35 6.91 30.18
N ALA A 296 20.13 6.77 28.86
CA ALA A 296 21.12 7.17 27.86
C ALA A 296 21.39 8.68 27.85
N VAL A 297 20.42 9.51 28.29
CA VAL A 297 20.57 10.98 28.41
C VAL A 297 21.16 11.36 29.78
N GLU A 298 20.81 10.66 30.85
CA GLU A 298 21.25 10.91 32.23
C GLU A 298 22.72 10.51 32.47
N ASP A 299 23.15 9.33 31.98
CA ASP A 299 24.50 8.76 32.21
C ASP A 299 25.64 9.50 31.47
N LEU A 300 25.31 10.55 30.71
CA LEU A 300 26.31 11.35 30.00
C LEU A 300 26.58 12.67 30.74
N PRO A 301 27.86 13.07 30.88
CA PRO A 301 28.22 14.36 31.46
C PRO A 301 27.58 15.50 30.66
N ALA A 302 27.26 16.63 31.31
CA ALA A 302 26.48 17.72 30.73
C ALA A 302 27.03 18.22 29.37
N ASP A 303 28.34 18.17 29.17
CA ASP A 303 29.01 18.56 27.93
C ASP A 303 28.76 17.57 26.76
N ASP A 304 28.52 16.29 27.06
CA ASP A 304 28.20 15.23 26.08
C ASP A 304 26.69 15.07 25.80
N ARG A 305 25.81 15.65 26.64
CA ARG A 305 24.36 15.63 26.41
C ARG A 305 23.96 16.39 25.15
N THR A 306 24.73 17.42 24.79
CA THR A 306 24.58 18.17 23.53
C THR A 306 25.16 17.42 22.31
N SER A 307 25.98 16.40 22.54
CA SER A 307 26.72 15.64 21.52
C SER A 307 26.12 14.26 21.23
N LEU A 308 25.07 13.84 21.98
CA LEU A 308 24.21 12.70 21.64
C LEU A 308 23.52 12.97 20.31
N ASN A 309 24.26 12.71 19.24
CA ASN A 309 23.75 12.53 17.91
C ASN A 309 22.90 11.26 17.93
N LEU A 310 21.70 11.33 18.51
CA LEU A 310 20.64 10.39 18.20
C LEU A 310 20.66 10.30 16.69
N THR A 311 21.05 9.13 16.16
CA THR A 311 21.19 9.00 14.72
C THR A 311 19.88 9.46 14.09
N PHE A 312 19.93 10.15 12.96
CA PHE A 312 18.73 10.68 12.31
C PHE A 312 17.59 9.64 12.21
N ASN A 313 17.94 8.36 12.06
CA ASN A 313 16.99 7.26 12.06
C ASN A 313 16.30 6.99 13.40
N THR A 314 16.97 7.18 14.53
CA THR A 314 16.39 7.10 15.89
C THR A 314 15.48 8.28 16.17
N ILE A 315 15.89 9.50 15.79
CA ILE A 315 15.04 10.70 15.89
C ILE A 315 13.80 10.53 15.01
N ARG A 316 13.99 10.05 13.77
CA ARG A 316 12.90 9.73 12.85
C ARG A 316 11.99 8.63 13.38
N GLN A 317 12.54 7.62 14.05
CA GLN A 317 11.74 6.56 14.66
C GLN A 317 10.90 7.10 15.83
N LEU A 318 11.47 7.93 16.71
CA LEU A 318 10.75 8.60 17.79
C LEU A 318 9.68 9.57 17.26
N SER A 319 10.01 10.34 16.22
CA SER A 319 9.07 11.23 15.51
C SER A 319 7.92 10.46 14.88
N LEU A 320 8.18 9.30 14.25
CA LEU A 320 7.13 8.44 13.69
C LEU A 320 6.26 7.79 14.77
N GLU A 321 6.83 7.47 15.94
CA GLU A 321 6.11 6.87 17.07
C GLU A 321 5.28 7.89 17.85
N HIS A 322 5.66 9.17 17.84
CA HIS A 322 5.04 10.25 18.64
C HIS A 322 4.42 11.38 17.82
N HIS A 323 4.36 11.25 16.48
CA HIS A 323 3.83 12.26 15.54
C HIS A 323 4.48 13.65 15.66
N SER A 324 5.72 13.74 16.15
CA SER A 324 6.44 15.00 16.35
C SER A 324 7.10 15.46 15.04
N LYS A 325 7.08 16.77 14.73
CA LYS A 325 7.78 17.34 13.57
C LYS A 325 9.29 17.41 13.85
N ILE A 326 10.12 17.07 12.87
CA ILE A 326 11.58 17.12 12.98
C ILE A 326 12.04 18.46 12.41
N GLY A 327 12.74 19.27 13.22
CA GLY A 327 13.29 20.54 12.77
C GLY A 327 14.37 20.38 11.66
N PRO A 328 14.61 21.42 10.84
CA PRO A 328 15.46 21.36 9.64
C PRO A 328 16.94 21.05 9.92
N SER A 329 17.40 21.20 11.18
CA SER A 329 18.77 20.86 11.58
C SER A 329 18.98 19.38 11.91
N ALA A 330 17.92 18.55 11.89
CA ALA A 330 17.97 17.10 12.12
C ALA A 330 18.63 16.65 13.45
N ARG A 331 18.87 17.58 14.38
CA ARG A 331 19.55 17.36 15.67
C ARG A 331 18.66 17.63 16.89
N LYS A 332 17.45 18.16 16.70
CA LYS A 332 16.49 18.47 17.79
C LYS A 332 15.06 18.05 17.39
N LEU A 333 14.28 17.64 18.39
CA LEU A 333 12.83 17.44 18.29
C LEU A 333 12.19 18.75 18.75
N ASP A 334 11.48 19.43 17.86
CA ASP A 334 10.76 20.65 18.22
C ASP A 334 9.42 20.25 18.85
N GLY A 335 9.20 20.67 20.10
CA GLY A 335 7.89 20.60 20.74
C GLY A 335 6.91 21.52 20.02
N VAL A 336 5.62 21.21 20.11
CA VAL A 336 4.56 21.90 19.35
C VAL A 336 4.45 23.40 19.67
N ASP A 337 4.99 23.87 20.81
CA ASP A 337 4.80 25.26 21.27
C ASP A 337 6.10 26.01 21.66
N GLY A 338 7.29 25.58 21.22
CA GLY A 338 8.53 26.33 21.48
C GLY A 338 9.01 26.37 22.95
N GLN A 339 8.26 25.81 23.90
CA GLN A 339 8.76 25.53 25.24
C GLN A 339 9.67 24.30 25.23
N LEU A 340 10.86 24.47 25.81
CA LEU A 340 11.73 23.37 26.21
C LEU A 340 10.89 22.41 27.05
N ILE A 341 10.75 21.15 26.62
CA ILE A 341 10.14 20.12 27.46
C ILE A 341 11.12 19.88 28.60
N ASP A 342 10.86 20.51 29.75
CA ASP A 342 11.48 20.15 31.01
C ASP A 342 11.08 18.71 31.32
N LEU A 343 12.03 17.79 31.15
CA LEU A 343 11.83 16.35 31.36
C LEU A 343 11.58 16.01 32.84
N ASP A 344 11.74 16.98 33.74
CA ASP A 344 11.56 16.83 35.19
C ASP A 344 10.09 16.96 35.65
N ASN A 345 9.18 17.53 34.84
CA ASN A 345 7.77 17.73 35.21
C ASN A 345 6.80 16.61 34.76
N LEU A 346 7.31 15.46 34.31
CA LEU A 346 6.49 14.35 33.79
C LEU A 346 5.95 13.38 34.85
N ASN A 347 6.26 13.59 36.13
CA ASN A 347 5.67 12.82 37.23
C ASN A 347 4.35 13.40 37.76
N GLU A 348 3.95 14.61 37.32
CA GLU A 348 2.78 15.31 37.87
C GLU A 348 1.46 15.11 37.09
N TYR A 349 1.52 14.55 35.87
CA TYR A 349 0.32 14.31 35.04
C TYR A 349 -0.02 12.82 34.84
N GLY A 350 0.39 11.96 35.76
CA GLY A 350 -0.26 10.65 35.90
C GLY A 350 -1.56 10.84 36.69
N PRO A 351 -2.75 10.48 36.18
CA PRO A 351 -3.94 10.52 37.03
C PRO A 351 -3.67 9.64 38.24
N GLN A 352 -3.63 10.23 39.43
CA GLN A 352 -3.66 9.49 40.68
C GLN A 352 -5.03 8.84 40.78
N ILE A 353 -5.17 7.69 40.11
CA ILE A 353 -6.35 6.84 40.25
C ILE A 353 -6.21 6.18 41.63
N PRO A 354 -7.09 6.48 42.60
CA PRO A 354 -7.07 5.80 43.88
C PRO A 354 -7.24 4.30 43.63
N LYS A 355 -6.21 3.55 44.02
CA LYS A 355 -6.21 2.09 43.95
C LYS A 355 -7.06 1.56 45.10
N VAL A 356 -7.78 0.48 44.79
CA VAL A 356 -8.50 -0.42 45.72
C VAL A 356 -9.94 0.02 46.03
N GLU A 357 -10.86 -0.34 45.12
CA GLU A 357 -12.27 -0.77 45.36
C GLU A 357 -13.11 -0.70 44.07
N LYS A 358 -12.66 0.04 43.04
CA LYS A 358 -13.44 0.26 41.80
C LYS A 358 -13.43 -0.85 40.76
N VAL A 359 -12.86 -2.04 41.01
CA VAL A 359 -12.78 -3.08 39.96
C VAL A 359 -14.15 -3.70 39.67
N GLY A 360 -14.98 -3.94 40.70
CA GLY A 360 -16.36 -4.42 40.51
C GLY A 360 -17.27 -3.37 39.85
N LEU A 361 -17.24 -2.14 40.36
CA LEU A 361 -18.01 -1.01 39.80
C LEU A 361 -17.64 -0.67 38.34
N LEU A 362 -16.37 -0.80 37.94
CA LEU A 362 -15.98 -0.61 36.54
C LEU A 362 -16.45 -1.76 35.64
N GLU A 363 -16.53 -2.98 36.18
CA GLU A 363 -16.98 -4.15 35.43
C GLU A 363 -18.50 -4.12 35.22
N ASP A 364 -19.25 -3.70 36.24
CA ASP A 364 -20.69 -3.48 36.16
C ASP A 364 -21.03 -2.30 35.25
N TRP A 365 -20.33 -1.16 35.38
CA TRP A 365 -20.48 -0.03 34.47
C TRP A 365 -20.12 -0.40 33.02
N ALA A 366 -19.05 -1.18 32.82
CA ALA A 366 -18.69 -1.68 31.50
C ALA A 366 -19.66 -2.75 30.98
N ALA A 367 -20.34 -3.51 31.83
CA ALA A 367 -21.37 -4.47 31.45
C ALA A 367 -22.68 -3.76 31.09
N GLN A 368 -23.09 -2.76 31.86
CA GLN A 368 -24.23 -1.89 31.55
C GLN A 368 -24.01 -1.12 30.26
N ASN A 369 -22.83 -0.52 30.06
CA ASN A 369 -22.47 0.11 28.78
C ASN A 369 -22.42 -0.87 27.61
N ARG A 370 -22.14 -2.17 27.84
CA ARG A 370 -22.20 -3.18 26.77
C ARG A 370 -23.64 -3.55 26.43
N ALA A 371 -24.50 -3.64 27.45
CA ALA A 371 -25.92 -3.93 27.26
C ALA A 371 -26.58 -2.78 26.49
N SER A 372 -26.35 -1.53 26.91
CA SER A 372 -26.84 -0.35 26.18
C SER A 372 -26.32 -0.29 24.75
N LEU A 373 -25.00 -0.47 24.54
CA LEU A 373 -24.42 -0.51 23.20
C LEU A 373 -25.02 -1.62 22.33
N ARG A 374 -25.31 -2.81 22.89
CA ARG A 374 -25.94 -3.89 22.12
C ARG A 374 -27.36 -3.52 21.68
N THR A 375 -28.14 -2.91 22.57
CA THR A 375 -29.49 -2.43 22.27
C THR A 375 -29.46 -1.34 21.20
N GLU A 376 -28.52 -0.40 21.29
CA GLU A 376 -28.31 0.66 20.28
C GLU A 376 -27.81 0.13 18.93
N LEU A 377 -27.06 -0.98 18.94
CA LEU A 377 -26.48 -1.57 17.73
C LEU A 377 -27.45 -2.50 16.97
N SER A 378 -28.52 -2.99 17.61
CA SER A 378 -29.56 -3.81 16.96
C SER A 378 -30.22 -3.11 15.76
N PRO A 379 -30.77 -1.88 15.89
CA PRO A 379 -31.42 -1.20 14.77
C PRO A 379 -30.46 -0.93 13.61
N LEU A 380 -29.17 -0.71 13.89
CA LEU A 380 -28.16 -0.53 12.84
C LEU A 380 -27.94 -1.82 12.02
N LYS A 381 -27.99 -3.00 12.66
CA LYS A 381 -27.90 -4.29 11.97
C LYS A 381 -29.12 -4.52 11.09
N GLU A 382 -30.31 -4.24 11.61
CA GLU A 382 -31.57 -4.37 10.87
C GLU A 382 -31.60 -3.44 9.66
N ARG A 383 -31.26 -2.15 9.85
CA ARG A 383 -31.14 -1.17 8.78
C ARG A 383 -30.17 -1.64 7.68
N ALA A 384 -29.02 -2.19 8.05
CA ALA A 384 -28.04 -2.71 7.10
C ALA A 384 -28.53 -3.98 6.37
N GLN A 385 -29.30 -4.84 7.03
CA GLN A 385 -29.90 -6.03 6.41
C GLN A 385 -30.99 -5.65 5.40
N ILE A 386 -31.84 -4.68 5.73
CA ILE A 386 -32.90 -4.17 4.85
C ILE A 386 -32.29 -3.55 3.61
N ALA A 387 -31.28 -2.68 3.77
CA ALA A 387 -30.55 -2.10 2.64
C ALA A 387 -29.98 -3.19 1.72
N LYS A 388 -29.36 -4.22 2.30
CA LYS A 388 -28.79 -5.33 1.54
C LYS A 388 -29.85 -6.20 0.84
N ALA A 389 -31.01 -6.40 1.47
CA ALA A 389 -32.12 -7.14 0.88
C ALA A 389 -32.70 -6.39 -0.33
N ALA A 390 -32.95 -5.09 -0.19
CA ALA A 390 -33.41 -4.23 -1.28
C ALA A 390 -32.41 -4.19 -2.43
N GLU A 391 -31.10 -4.10 -2.16
CA GLU A 391 -30.08 -4.19 -3.19
C GLU A 391 -30.15 -5.52 -3.96
N GLN A 392 -30.35 -6.64 -3.27
CA GLN A 392 -30.44 -7.96 -3.89
C GLN A 392 -31.70 -8.15 -4.72
N GLU A 393 -32.83 -7.60 -4.28
CA GLU A 393 -34.09 -7.63 -5.02
C GLU A 393 -34.01 -6.79 -6.28
N ALA A 394 -33.50 -5.55 -6.18
CA ALA A 394 -33.29 -4.68 -7.33
C ALA A 394 -32.35 -5.30 -8.37
N ILE A 395 -31.27 -5.98 -7.95
CA ILE A 395 -30.39 -6.71 -8.86
C ILE A 395 -31.17 -7.83 -9.59
N LYS A 396 -31.99 -8.59 -8.87
CA LYS A 396 -32.77 -9.69 -9.47
C LYS A 396 -33.79 -9.16 -10.47
N GLU A 397 -34.55 -8.13 -10.11
CA GLU A 397 -35.54 -7.49 -10.98
C GLU A 397 -34.89 -6.92 -12.24
N TRP A 398 -33.73 -6.29 -12.09
CA TRP A 398 -32.99 -5.76 -13.23
C TRP A 398 -32.55 -6.87 -14.20
N PHE A 399 -32.01 -7.99 -13.70
CA PHE A 399 -31.62 -9.13 -14.55
C PHE A 399 -32.80 -9.92 -15.12
N GLN A 400 -33.98 -9.89 -14.47
CA GLN A 400 -35.21 -10.47 -15.03
C GLN A 400 -35.75 -9.63 -16.19
N SER A 401 -35.57 -8.31 -16.14
CA SER A 401 -36.04 -7.39 -17.17
C SER A 401 -35.06 -7.28 -18.34
N ASN A 402 -33.76 -7.46 -18.07
CA ASN A 402 -32.67 -7.26 -19.01
C ASN A 402 -31.90 -8.55 -19.27
N ASP A 403 -32.22 -9.23 -20.37
CA ASP A 403 -31.46 -10.40 -20.84
C ASP A 403 -30.01 -10.04 -21.23
N SER A 404 -29.75 -8.77 -21.53
CA SER A 404 -28.39 -8.23 -21.71
C SER A 404 -28.32 -6.77 -21.24
N PRO A 405 -27.19 -6.33 -20.64
CA PRO A 405 -26.91 -4.92 -20.37
C PRO A 405 -26.76 -4.18 -21.71
N SER A 406 -27.88 -3.78 -22.32
CA SER A 406 -27.87 -2.81 -23.41
C SER A 406 -27.51 -1.44 -22.82
N SER A 407 -26.78 -0.61 -23.56
CA SER A 407 -26.29 0.68 -23.05
C SER A 407 -27.39 1.73 -22.85
N GLU A 408 -28.62 1.43 -23.27
CA GLU A 408 -29.73 2.39 -23.30
C GLU A 408 -30.50 2.46 -21.97
N MET A 409 -30.47 1.40 -21.14
CA MET A 409 -31.33 1.28 -19.96
C MET A 409 -30.74 1.81 -18.64
N GLY A 410 -29.74 2.70 -18.70
CA GLY A 410 -29.11 3.29 -17.52
C GLY A 410 -28.21 2.31 -16.74
N SER A 411 -27.60 2.79 -15.64
CA SER A 411 -26.72 1.95 -14.81
C SER A 411 -27.54 1.02 -13.91
N LEU A 412 -27.25 -0.28 -13.92
CA LEU A 412 -27.75 -1.25 -12.93
C LEU A 412 -27.57 -0.73 -11.50
N TRP A 413 -26.45 -0.06 -11.23
CA TRP A 413 -26.14 0.36 -9.88
C TRP A 413 -26.89 1.62 -9.47
N GLU A 414 -27.38 2.41 -10.43
CA GLU A 414 -28.26 3.55 -10.15
C GLU A 414 -29.64 3.07 -9.71
N SER A 415 -30.22 2.06 -10.37
CA SER A 415 -31.49 1.46 -9.92
C SER A 415 -31.36 0.78 -8.54
N VAL A 416 -30.25 0.07 -8.32
CA VAL A 416 -29.94 -0.56 -7.02
C VAL A 416 -29.75 0.48 -5.93
N ALA A 417 -29.08 1.60 -6.22
CA ALA A 417 -28.90 2.69 -5.27
C ALA A 417 -30.23 3.34 -4.88
N LEU A 418 -31.10 3.58 -5.86
CA LEU A 418 -32.44 4.13 -5.64
C LEU A 418 -33.31 3.18 -4.81
N ALA A 419 -33.30 1.88 -5.12
CA ALA A 419 -34.05 0.88 -4.34
C ALA A 419 -33.56 0.81 -2.89
N ARG A 420 -32.24 0.88 -2.68
CA ARG A 420 -31.63 0.95 -1.34
C ARG A 420 -32.08 2.21 -0.58
N GLU A 421 -32.09 3.37 -1.22
CA GLU A 421 -32.49 4.63 -0.59
C GLU A 421 -33.97 4.61 -0.19
N ASN A 422 -34.85 4.15 -1.08
CA ASN A 422 -36.27 3.96 -0.77
C ASN A 422 -36.48 2.98 0.40
N ALA A 423 -35.72 1.88 0.46
CA ALA A 423 -35.79 0.92 1.55
C ALA A 423 -35.30 1.50 2.90
N LEU A 424 -34.31 2.39 2.86
CA LEU A 424 -33.83 3.09 4.04
C LEU A 424 -34.83 4.14 4.52
N ASP A 425 -35.44 4.90 3.62
CA ASP A 425 -36.45 5.91 3.95
C ASP A 425 -37.72 5.28 4.53
N THR A 426 -38.17 4.16 3.96
CA THR A 426 -39.31 3.40 4.48
C THR A 426 -39.03 2.83 5.87
N TRP A 427 -37.80 2.36 6.13
CA TRP A 427 -37.43 1.90 7.48
C TRP A 427 -37.32 3.06 8.47
N ASP A 428 -36.67 4.18 8.09
CA ASP A 428 -36.51 5.35 8.94
C ASP A 428 -37.88 5.98 9.29
N THR A 429 -38.84 5.98 8.36
CA THR A 429 -40.22 6.42 8.63
C THR A 429 -40.98 5.47 9.56
N GLN A 430 -40.86 4.15 9.37
CA GLN A 430 -41.44 3.15 10.29
C GLN A 430 -40.88 3.30 11.71
N GLN A 431 -39.58 3.53 11.86
CA GLN A 431 -38.94 3.76 13.16
C GLN A 431 -39.39 5.08 13.83
N ARG A 432 -39.64 6.13 13.05
CA ARG A 432 -40.23 7.37 13.59
C ARG A 432 -41.66 7.15 14.05
N GLN A 433 -42.47 6.42 13.28
CA GLN A 433 -43.85 6.11 13.65
C GLN A 433 -43.95 5.22 14.89
N SER A 434 -43.08 4.21 15.04
CA SER A 434 -43.05 3.35 16.23
C SER A 434 -42.68 4.14 17.49
N LYS A 435 -41.71 5.07 17.39
CA LYS A 435 -41.35 5.98 18.48
C LYS A 435 -42.49 6.91 18.88
N LEU A 436 -43.18 7.52 17.90
CA LEU A 436 -44.32 8.40 18.16
C LEU A 436 -45.50 7.66 18.81
N LYS A 437 -45.75 6.41 18.41
CA LYS A 437 -46.76 5.55 19.06
C LYS A 437 -46.38 5.21 20.50
N ALA A 438 -45.12 4.85 20.73
CA ALA A 438 -44.62 4.56 22.07
C ALA A 438 -44.67 5.77 23.00
N SER A 439 -44.37 6.98 22.52
CA SER A 439 -44.49 8.21 23.33
C SER A 439 -45.95 8.57 23.62
N GLY A 440 -46.86 8.43 22.65
CA GLY A 440 -48.28 8.71 22.84
C GLY A 440 -48.97 7.75 23.83
N GLU A 441 -48.56 6.47 23.89
CA GLU A 441 -49.08 5.51 24.86
C GLU A 441 -48.61 5.80 26.31
N ILE A 442 -47.43 6.40 26.48
CA ILE A 442 -46.93 6.82 27.80
C ILE A 442 -47.69 8.05 28.30
N GLU A 443 -48.02 8.99 27.43
CA GLU A 443 -48.85 10.15 27.79
C GLU A 443 -50.30 9.74 28.12
N ALA A 444 -50.90 8.84 27.32
CA ALA A 444 -52.25 8.35 27.57
C ALA A 444 -52.40 7.49 28.85
N SER A 445 -51.30 6.92 29.36
CA SER A 445 -51.30 6.15 30.63
C SER A 445 -50.95 6.99 31.86
N THR A 446 -50.39 8.19 31.68
CA THR A 446 -50.03 9.10 32.79
C THR A 446 -51.15 10.08 33.17
N ASP A 447 -52.11 10.33 32.28
CA ASP A 447 -53.31 11.15 32.57
C ASP A 447 -54.34 10.48 33.53
N ALA A 448 -54.13 9.22 33.93
CA ALA A 448 -54.98 8.53 34.91
C ALA A 448 -54.52 8.71 36.38
N THR A 449 -53.39 9.38 36.66
CA THR A 449 -52.89 9.58 38.03
C THR A 449 -52.41 11.02 38.25
N ALA A 450 -53.32 11.98 38.19
CA ALA A 450 -53.07 13.34 38.64
C ALA A 450 -53.24 13.45 40.16
N GLN A 451 -52.14 13.34 40.92
CA GLN A 451 -51.94 14.14 42.14
C GLN A 451 -50.44 14.25 42.47
N SER A 452 -49.93 15.48 42.32
CA SER A 452 -48.76 16.04 43.01
C SER A 452 -47.43 15.32 42.82
N THR A 453 -46.61 15.79 41.87
CA THR A 453 -45.24 16.27 42.17
C THR A 453 -44.61 16.97 40.95
N THR A 454 -43.68 17.88 41.26
CA THR A 454 -43.04 18.90 40.42
C THR A 454 -42.35 18.39 39.14
N PRO A 455 -42.36 19.19 38.04
CA PRO A 455 -41.69 18.82 36.79
C PRO A 455 -40.18 19.09 36.90
N SER A 456 -39.40 18.03 37.13
CA SER A 456 -37.96 18.03 36.90
C SER A 456 -37.71 17.71 35.43
N SER A 457 -37.53 18.75 34.62
CA SER A 457 -37.10 18.67 33.22
C SER A 457 -35.68 18.07 33.13
N SER A 458 -35.58 16.74 33.08
CA SER A 458 -34.39 16.07 32.59
C SER A 458 -34.55 15.89 31.08
N PRO A 459 -33.66 16.45 30.24
CA PRO A 459 -33.71 16.22 28.80
C PRO A 459 -33.37 14.75 28.53
N GLU A 460 -34.33 14.00 28.00
CA GLU A 460 -34.07 12.66 27.47
C GLU A 460 -33.06 12.74 26.32
N PRO A 461 -32.16 11.76 26.16
CA PRO A 461 -31.19 11.76 25.09
C PRO A 461 -31.87 11.48 23.74
N ASP A 462 -32.24 12.55 23.06
CA ASP A 462 -32.69 12.58 21.68
C ASP A 462 -31.74 11.77 20.79
N THR A 463 -32.16 10.58 20.37
CA THR A 463 -31.46 9.74 19.38
C THR A 463 -31.37 10.43 18.00
N THR A 464 -32.21 11.44 17.75
CA THR A 464 -32.12 12.39 16.63
C THR A 464 -30.91 13.32 16.74
N SER A 465 -30.38 13.56 17.95
CA SER A 465 -29.18 14.38 18.17
C SER A 465 -27.90 13.69 17.67
N ILE A 466 -27.81 12.36 17.76
CA ILE A 466 -26.59 11.64 17.33
C ILE A 466 -26.45 11.64 15.79
N GLN A 467 -27.54 11.42 15.05
CA GLN A 467 -27.49 11.47 13.58
C GLN A 467 -27.26 12.89 13.07
N SER A 468 -27.86 13.91 13.70
CA SER A 468 -27.61 15.31 13.35
C SER A 468 -26.19 15.77 13.73
N GLN A 469 -25.63 15.30 14.85
CA GLN A 469 -24.23 15.52 15.21
C GLN A 469 -23.27 14.81 14.25
N ILE A 470 -23.58 13.58 13.81
CA ILE A 470 -22.77 12.87 12.80
C ILE A 470 -22.85 13.56 11.43
N ALA A 471 -24.01 14.12 11.07
CA ALA A 471 -24.16 14.92 9.87
C ALA A 471 -23.37 16.24 9.96
N ALA A 472 -23.35 16.88 11.13
CA ALA A 472 -22.54 18.08 11.39
C ALA A 472 -21.02 17.81 11.38
N LEU A 473 -20.60 16.57 11.63
CA LEU A 473 -19.21 16.12 11.54
C LEU A 473 -18.83 15.61 10.15
N LYS A 474 -19.69 15.75 9.14
CA LYS A 474 -19.39 15.32 7.78
C LYS A 474 -18.25 16.19 7.23
N PRO A 475 -17.07 15.61 6.95
CA PRO A 475 -15.92 16.38 6.50
C PRO A 475 -16.13 16.90 5.07
N ASP A 476 -15.50 18.02 4.71
CA ASP A 476 -15.68 18.70 3.42
C ASP A 476 -15.45 17.78 2.21
N TRP A 477 -14.46 16.89 2.30
CA TRP A 477 -14.16 15.92 1.24
C TRP A 477 -15.31 14.92 0.97
N ALA A 478 -16.28 14.79 1.88
CA ALA A 478 -17.45 13.93 1.68
C ALA A 478 -18.56 14.60 0.86
N LEU A 479 -18.42 15.90 0.54
CA LEU A 479 -19.30 16.65 -0.36
C LEU A 479 -18.72 16.78 -1.76
N GLU A 480 -17.41 16.61 -1.92
CA GLU A 480 -16.73 16.70 -3.21
C GLU A 480 -17.20 15.59 -4.18
N PRO A 481 -17.38 15.91 -5.48
CA PRO A 481 -17.75 14.92 -6.47
C PRO A 481 -16.67 13.84 -6.58
N ARG A 482 -17.10 12.58 -6.57
CA ARG A 482 -16.22 11.41 -6.59
C ARG A 482 -15.54 11.33 -7.96
N SER A 483 -14.33 11.86 -8.10
CA SER A 483 -13.56 11.72 -9.34
C SER A 483 -12.54 10.58 -9.22
N VAL A 484 -12.62 9.59 -10.11
CA VAL A 484 -11.66 8.47 -10.17
C VAL A 484 -10.86 8.58 -11.46
N LYS A 485 -9.54 8.54 -11.37
CA LYS A 485 -8.66 8.66 -12.54
C LYS A 485 -8.17 7.28 -12.97
N VAL A 486 -8.29 6.97 -14.25
CA VAL A 486 -7.78 5.74 -14.87
C VAL A 486 -6.75 6.10 -15.92
N TYR A 487 -5.51 5.65 -15.73
CA TYR A 487 -4.45 5.82 -16.73
C TYR A 487 -4.23 4.51 -17.50
N TRP A 488 -4.19 4.61 -18.82
CA TRP A 488 -4.11 3.48 -19.74
C TRP A 488 -2.76 3.37 -20.42
N ALA A 489 -2.18 2.17 -20.49
CA ALA A 489 -1.02 1.93 -21.35
C ALA A 489 -1.34 2.13 -22.84
N ASP A 490 -2.55 1.74 -23.25
CA ASP A 490 -3.14 2.03 -24.56
C ASP A 490 -4.57 2.54 -24.32
N ILE A 491 -4.86 3.76 -24.76
CA ILE A 491 -6.16 4.41 -24.51
C ILE A 491 -7.32 3.67 -25.20
N ASN A 492 -7.04 2.95 -26.29
CA ASN A 492 -8.03 2.16 -27.01
C ASN A 492 -8.53 0.97 -26.18
N ASP A 493 -7.75 0.51 -25.20
CA ASP A 493 -8.17 -0.58 -24.32
C ASP A 493 -9.34 -0.15 -23.41
N GLY A 494 -9.56 1.16 -23.23
CA GLY A 494 -10.74 1.70 -22.56
C GLY A 494 -12.06 1.43 -23.30
N LEU A 495 -12.00 1.12 -24.61
CA LEU A 495 -13.17 0.81 -25.44
C LEU A 495 -13.69 -0.62 -25.25
N PHE A 496 -12.97 -1.48 -24.53
CA PHE A 496 -13.47 -2.83 -24.22
C PHE A 496 -14.66 -2.82 -23.25
N ALA A 497 -14.88 -1.72 -22.53
CA ALA A 497 -16.08 -1.53 -21.74
C ALA A 497 -17.13 -0.78 -22.57
N PRO A 498 -18.41 -1.22 -22.54
CA PRO A 498 -19.47 -0.60 -23.33
C PRO A 498 -19.78 0.83 -22.86
N SER A 499 -19.65 1.09 -21.56
CA SER A 499 -19.88 2.40 -20.96
C SER A 499 -19.01 2.59 -19.72
N TRP A 500 -18.79 3.85 -19.35
CA TRP A 500 -18.07 4.25 -18.14
C TRP A 500 -18.91 5.22 -17.32
N PRO A 501 -18.80 5.19 -15.98
CA PRO A 501 -19.42 6.21 -15.14
C PRO A 501 -18.86 7.60 -15.45
N ARG A 502 -19.72 8.63 -15.43
CA ARG A 502 -19.33 10.03 -15.74
C ARG A 502 -18.22 10.58 -14.85
N ALA A 503 -18.08 10.03 -13.65
CA ALA A 503 -17.08 10.40 -12.66
C ALA A 503 -15.68 9.81 -12.92
N VAL A 504 -15.55 8.92 -13.91
CA VAL A 504 -14.27 8.31 -14.29
C VAL A 504 -13.59 9.19 -15.34
N MET A 505 -12.40 9.67 -15.00
CA MET A 505 -11.54 10.43 -15.92
C MET A 505 -10.47 9.51 -16.49
N HIS A 506 -10.35 9.46 -17.82
CA HIS A 506 -9.35 8.66 -18.50
C HIS A 506 -8.11 9.50 -18.85
N GLY A 507 -6.93 8.90 -18.72
CA GLY A 507 -5.66 9.49 -19.13
C GLY A 507 -4.74 8.46 -19.77
N SER A 508 -3.69 8.92 -20.44
CA SER A 508 -2.62 8.05 -20.91
C SER A 508 -1.63 7.78 -19.78
N LEU A 509 -1.26 6.51 -19.60
CA LEU A 509 -0.18 6.13 -18.70
C LEU A 509 1.14 6.48 -19.37
N ALA A 510 1.98 7.23 -18.65
CA ALA A 510 3.30 7.60 -19.16
C ALA A 510 4.03 6.34 -19.65
N PRO A 511 4.49 6.31 -20.93
CA PRO A 511 5.16 5.16 -21.49
C PRO A 511 6.37 4.88 -20.61
N PHE A 512 6.48 3.63 -20.14
CA PHE A 512 7.44 3.09 -19.17
C PHE A 512 8.37 4.15 -18.59
N GLY A 513 8.26 4.41 -17.29
CA GLY A 513 9.23 5.22 -16.55
C GLY A 513 10.65 4.69 -16.75
N ILE A 514 11.30 5.11 -17.83
CA ILE A 514 12.72 4.98 -18.01
C ILE A 514 13.25 5.75 -16.83
N ALA A 515 13.93 5.08 -15.91
CA ALA A 515 14.55 5.75 -14.79
C ALA A 515 15.53 6.78 -15.37
N LYS A 516 15.08 8.03 -15.46
CA LYS A 516 15.88 9.16 -15.90
C LYS A 516 16.76 9.49 -14.71
N ALA A 517 17.99 8.96 -14.71
CA ALA A 517 18.96 9.47 -13.77
C ALA A 517 19.59 10.70 -14.42
N TRP A 518 19.51 11.82 -13.72
CA TRP A 518 20.25 13.00 -14.08
C TRP A 518 21.73 12.68 -13.96
N ARG A 519 22.43 12.66 -15.09
CA ARG A 519 23.90 12.60 -15.12
C ARG A 519 24.39 13.90 -15.72
N TRP A 520 25.48 14.41 -15.14
CA TRP A 520 26.23 15.49 -15.75
C TRP A 520 26.90 14.93 -17.00
N ALA A 521 26.47 15.40 -18.16
CA ALA A 521 27.08 15.07 -19.45
C ALA A 521 27.88 16.29 -19.95
N PRO A 522 29.01 16.07 -20.62
CA PRO A 522 29.70 17.14 -21.33
C PRO A 522 28.78 17.74 -22.40
N HIS A 523 28.87 19.05 -22.61
CA HIS A 523 28.14 19.73 -23.66
C HIS A 523 28.69 19.28 -25.03
N LEU A 524 27.79 18.91 -25.95
CA LEU A 524 28.13 18.49 -27.31
C LEU A 524 27.74 19.61 -28.26
N ASP A 525 28.58 19.94 -29.23
CA ASP A 525 28.23 20.84 -30.34
C ASP A 525 27.28 20.16 -31.34
N GLU A 526 26.81 20.91 -32.35
CA GLU A 526 25.91 20.40 -33.40
C GLU A 526 26.51 19.21 -34.17
N GLU A 527 27.83 19.06 -34.14
CA GLU A 527 28.60 17.98 -34.77
C GLU A 527 28.80 16.77 -33.85
N GLY A 528 28.34 16.84 -32.60
CA GLY A 528 28.48 15.77 -31.61
C GLY A 528 29.87 15.67 -30.97
N LYS A 529 30.72 16.69 -31.09
CA LYS A 529 32.02 16.78 -30.40
C LYS A 529 31.87 17.44 -29.03
N VAL A 530 32.70 17.01 -28.09
CA VAL A 530 32.70 17.51 -26.71
C VAL A 530 33.34 18.90 -26.66
N ILE A 531 32.56 19.90 -26.25
CA ILE A 531 33.04 21.27 -26.02
C ILE A 531 33.80 21.30 -24.67
N ARG A 532 35.14 21.36 -24.73
CA ARG A 532 36.01 21.22 -23.54
C ARG A 532 35.83 22.34 -22.49
N ASN A 533 35.34 23.51 -22.89
CA ASN A 533 35.23 24.69 -22.03
C ASN A 533 33.79 25.02 -21.58
N ALA A 534 32.81 24.19 -21.93
CA ALA A 534 31.42 24.44 -21.55
C ALA A 534 31.08 23.81 -20.19
N PRO A 535 30.24 24.46 -19.35
CA PRO A 535 29.75 23.87 -18.12
C PRO A 535 28.99 22.57 -18.43
N LYS A 536 29.19 21.55 -17.60
CA LYS A 536 28.49 20.27 -17.75
C LYS A 536 26.98 20.51 -17.66
N VAL A 537 26.22 19.92 -18.57
CA VAL A 537 24.75 20.02 -18.56
C VAL A 537 24.17 18.79 -17.86
N LYS A 538 23.15 18.99 -17.03
CA LYS A 538 22.38 17.87 -16.47
C LYS A 538 21.50 17.29 -17.58
N VAL A 539 21.89 16.13 -18.10
CA VAL A 539 21.10 15.42 -19.09
C VAL A 539 20.40 14.24 -18.43
N ALA A 540 19.11 14.08 -18.71
CA ALA A 540 18.34 12.94 -18.27
C ALA A 540 18.75 11.72 -19.10
N ARG A 541 19.61 10.84 -18.56
CA ARG A 541 19.98 9.60 -19.22
C ARG A 541 19.10 8.45 -18.73
N ALA A 542 18.65 7.62 -19.68
CA ALA A 542 17.98 6.37 -19.39
C ALA A 542 18.93 5.40 -18.65
N VAL A 543 18.75 5.21 -17.34
CA VAL A 543 19.64 4.35 -16.52
C VAL A 543 19.10 2.93 -16.33
N GLY A 544 17.83 2.67 -16.65
CA GLY A 544 17.32 1.31 -16.70
C GLY A 544 15.88 1.22 -17.14
N LYS A 545 15.54 0.10 -17.79
CA LYS A 545 14.16 -0.33 -18.04
C LYS A 545 13.63 -1.00 -16.77
N SER A 546 13.25 -0.22 -15.77
CA SER A 546 12.46 -0.78 -14.66
C SER A 546 11.00 -0.74 -15.05
N VAL A 547 10.32 -1.89 -15.03
CA VAL A 547 8.86 -1.98 -15.20
C VAL A 547 8.21 -1.39 -13.95
N HIS A 548 8.12 -0.06 -13.92
CA HIS A 548 7.44 0.70 -12.89
C HIS A 548 6.38 1.54 -13.57
N VAL A 549 5.14 1.39 -13.08
CA VAL A 549 4.06 2.30 -13.40
C VAL A 549 4.42 3.63 -12.76
N ILE A 550 4.85 4.60 -13.56
CA ILE A 550 4.88 6.00 -13.13
C ILE A 550 3.56 6.59 -13.62
N GLY A 551 2.50 6.36 -12.82
CA GLY A 551 1.29 7.17 -12.91
C GLY A 551 1.60 8.48 -12.19
N SER A 552 1.30 9.60 -12.83
CA SER A 552 1.74 10.98 -12.58
C SER A 552 3.19 11.29 -12.95
N ALA A 553 3.37 12.11 -13.99
CA ALA A 553 4.57 12.93 -14.11
C ALA A 553 4.73 13.76 -12.83
N ALA A 554 5.96 14.16 -12.48
CA ALA A 554 6.20 15.04 -11.33
C ALA A 554 5.45 16.39 -11.41
N ASP A 555 4.89 16.67 -12.59
CA ASP A 555 4.26 17.93 -12.97
C ASP A 555 2.71 17.83 -12.95
N ASP A 556 2.13 16.63 -12.72
CA ASP A 556 0.67 16.40 -12.79
C ASP A 556 -0.09 16.89 -11.54
N GLY A 557 0.53 17.72 -10.70
CA GLY A 557 -0.14 18.50 -9.64
C GLY A 557 -0.68 17.75 -8.41
N TRP A 558 -0.56 16.41 -8.35
CA TRP A 558 -1.21 15.59 -7.30
C TRP A 558 -0.27 14.76 -6.41
N ALA A 559 1.03 14.69 -6.73
CA ALA A 559 2.01 14.46 -5.67
C ALA A 559 2.17 15.81 -4.97
N GLU A 560 1.94 15.89 -3.65
CA GLU A 560 2.23 17.10 -2.88
C GLU A 560 3.55 17.68 -3.37
N SER A 561 3.55 18.94 -3.79
CA SER A 561 4.75 19.62 -4.32
C SER A 561 5.94 19.51 -3.37
N GLU A 562 5.67 19.26 -2.08
CA GLU A 562 6.58 18.90 -1.00
C GLU A 562 7.36 17.57 -1.25
N LEU A 563 6.70 16.51 -1.71
CA LEU A 563 7.33 15.21 -2.00
C LEU A 563 8.16 15.24 -3.29
N ALA A 564 7.85 16.15 -4.21
CA ALA A 564 8.65 16.39 -5.42
C ALA A 564 9.93 17.22 -5.14
N ARG A 565 10.01 17.90 -3.98
CA ARG A 565 11.13 18.77 -3.56
C ARG A 565 12.22 18.07 -2.74
N VAL A 566 12.38 16.75 -2.86
CA VAL A 566 13.53 16.04 -2.27
C VAL A 566 14.82 16.44 -2.98
N GLY A 567 15.38 17.61 -2.63
CA GLY A 567 16.66 18.10 -3.15
C GLY A 567 16.84 19.61 -3.24
N LYS A 568 15.81 20.44 -3.01
CA LYS A 568 15.98 21.90 -2.89
C LYS A 568 15.79 22.32 -1.43
N ARG A 569 16.64 23.23 -0.94
CA ARG A 569 16.47 23.87 0.38
C ARG A 569 15.03 24.42 0.47
N PRO A 570 14.35 24.31 1.62
CA PRO A 570 13.07 25.00 1.80
C PRO A 570 13.27 26.50 1.50
N PRO A 571 12.29 27.17 0.89
CA PRO A 571 12.33 28.63 0.80
C PRO A 571 12.50 29.19 2.21
N VAL A 572 13.39 30.17 2.36
CA VAL A 572 13.50 30.96 3.59
C VAL A 572 12.10 31.50 3.86
N TRP A 573 11.60 31.24 5.07
CA TRP A 573 10.30 31.71 5.52
C TRP A 573 10.34 33.23 5.47
N VAL A 574 9.60 33.83 4.55
CA VAL A 574 9.32 35.27 4.54
C VAL A 574 8.04 35.40 5.34
N GLU A 575 8.09 36.19 6.41
CA GLU A 575 6.91 36.50 7.22
C GLU A 575 5.78 36.98 6.30
N PRO A 576 4.55 36.45 6.45
CA PRO A 576 3.41 37.00 5.74
C PRO A 576 3.26 38.48 6.14
N PRO A 577 2.99 39.39 5.19
CA PRO A 577 2.75 40.79 5.53
C PRO A 577 1.60 40.86 6.54
N ALA A 578 1.82 41.65 7.59
CA ALA A 578 0.85 41.84 8.67
C ALA A 578 -0.52 42.25 8.10
N PRO A 579 -1.63 41.82 8.73
CA PRO A 579 -2.96 42.24 8.31
C PRO A 579 -3.06 43.76 8.36
N LEU A 580 -3.53 44.33 7.25
CA LEU A 580 -3.83 45.76 7.10
C LEU A 580 -4.79 46.19 8.22
N LEU A 581 -4.28 47.01 9.14
CA LEU A 581 -5.11 47.84 10.01
C LEU A 581 -5.62 48.99 9.17
N GLU A 582 -6.94 49.06 9.01
CA GLU A 582 -7.63 50.21 8.45
C GLU A 582 -7.47 51.42 9.39
N GLY A 583 -7.00 52.52 8.81
CA GLY A 583 -7.05 53.85 9.40
C GLY A 583 -5.78 54.25 10.15
N GLU A 584 -4.93 55.02 9.48
CA GLU A 584 -4.42 56.31 10.00
C GLU A 584 -3.61 57.03 8.91
N GLU A 585 -4.13 58.22 8.61
CA GLU A 585 -3.61 59.44 8.00
C GLU A 585 -2.25 59.44 7.27
N GLU A 586 -2.31 59.93 6.02
CA GLU A 586 -1.19 60.38 5.21
C GLU A 586 -0.39 61.47 5.93
N VAL A 587 0.88 61.19 6.20
CA VAL A 587 1.90 62.22 6.42
C VAL A 587 3.07 61.94 5.49
N GLU A 588 3.11 62.69 4.41
CA GLU A 588 4.23 62.81 3.47
C GLU A 588 5.45 63.38 4.21
N VAL A 589 6.52 62.60 4.33
CA VAL A 589 7.84 63.13 4.68
C VAL A 589 8.87 62.55 3.73
N GLU A 590 9.21 63.40 2.76
CA GLU A 590 10.34 63.35 1.86
C GLU A 590 11.66 63.42 2.66
N TYR A 591 12.58 62.45 2.50
CA TYR A 591 14.01 62.70 2.73
C TYR A 591 14.92 61.91 1.78
N GLU A 592 15.97 62.63 1.42
CA GLU A 592 16.95 62.43 0.36
C GLU A 592 17.91 61.25 0.53
N ALA A 593 18.47 60.84 -0.60
CA ALA A 593 19.55 59.89 -0.74
C ALA A 593 20.92 60.49 -0.35
N LEU A 594 21.65 59.76 0.51
CA LEU A 594 23.11 59.75 0.66
C LEU A 594 23.45 58.32 1.13
N GLY A 595 24.48 57.60 0.72
CA GLY A 595 25.74 57.91 0.08
C GLY A 595 26.65 56.69 0.35
N GLU A 596 27.65 56.51 -0.49
CA GLU A 596 28.53 55.35 -0.59
C GLU A 596 29.33 55.03 0.68
N GLY A 597 29.64 53.74 0.90
CA GLY A 597 30.41 53.28 2.06
C GLY A 597 31.09 51.94 1.85
N ARG A 598 32.17 51.96 1.06
CA ARG A 598 33.15 50.90 0.80
C ARG A 598 33.85 50.46 2.10
N VAL A 599 33.85 49.16 2.44
CA VAL A 599 34.87 48.55 3.32
C VAL A 599 35.28 47.18 2.80
N GLU A 600 36.58 47.06 2.60
CA GLU A 600 37.31 45.90 2.11
C GLU A 600 37.55 44.85 3.20
N GLY A 601 37.65 43.58 2.76
CA GLY A 601 38.73 42.70 3.19
C GLY A 601 38.50 41.80 4.41
N ARG A 602 38.35 40.50 4.14
CA ARG A 602 39.20 39.50 4.82
C ARG A 602 39.37 38.21 4.01
N ARG A 603 40.64 37.86 3.87
CA ARG A 603 41.21 36.74 3.13
C ARG A 603 40.97 35.39 3.83
N GLY A 604 40.79 34.36 3.00
CA GLY A 604 41.68 33.18 3.00
C GLY A 604 41.31 32.00 3.91
N ARG A 605 40.89 30.89 3.29
CA ARG A 605 41.63 29.61 3.41
C ARG A 605 41.17 28.59 2.35
N ASP A 606 42.16 28.17 1.57
CA ASP A 606 42.15 27.10 0.59
C ASP A 606 41.89 25.72 1.24
N ALA A 607 41.07 24.89 0.59
CA ALA A 607 41.44 23.71 -0.20
C ALA A 607 41.89 22.47 0.60
N ALA A 608 41.07 21.43 0.53
CA ALA A 608 41.53 20.04 0.51
C ALA A 608 40.62 19.25 -0.43
N VAL A 609 41.07 19.15 -1.68
CA VAL A 609 40.61 18.20 -2.69
C VAL A 609 41.22 16.84 -2.33
N THR A 610 40.38 15.83 -2.10
CA THR A 610 40.82 14.43 -2.16
C THR A 610 40.02 13.72 -3.25
N HIS A 611 40.70 13.45 -4.35
CA HIS A 611 40.34 12.41 -5.31
C HIS A 611 40.43 11.05 -4.62
N ASP A 612 39.41 10.22 -4.76
CA ASP A 612 39.54 8.76 -4.66
C ASP A 612 38.79 8.13 -5.84
N GLU A 613 39.58 7.75 -6.84
CA GLU A 613 39.22 6.77 -7.86
C GLU A 613 39.39 5.35 -7.27
N ASN A 614 38.71 4.37 -7.89
CA ASN A 614 38.77 2.91 -7.69
C ASN A 614 37.56 2.27 -6.98
N PHE A 615 36.45 2.14 -7.73
CA PHE A 615 35.48 1.06 -7.50
C PHE A 615 35.84 -0.13 -8.39
N VAL A 616 36.58 -1.08 -7.81
CA VAL A 616 36.68 -2.45 -8.33
C VAL A 616 35.35 -3.14 -8.05
N VAL A 617 34.66 -3.58 -9.10
CA VAL A 617 33.47 -4.43 -8.99
C VAL A 617 33.95 -5.84 -8.64
N GLU A 618 33.98 -6.17 -7.34
CA GLU A 618 34.12 -7.56 -6.90
C GLU A 618 32.89 -8.38 -7.34
N GLU A 619 33.12 -9.34 -8.24
CA GLU A 619 32.14 -10.38 -8.55
C GLU A 619 31.82 -11.18 -7.28
N ARG A 620 30.52 -11.36 -7.03
CA ARG A 620 30.04 -12.20 -5.93
C ARG A 620 30.56 -13.62 -6.08
N SER A 621 31.41 -14.05 -5.13
CA SER A 621 31.77 -15.45 -4.99
C SER A 621 30.52 -16.31 -4.78
N ARG A 622 30.26 -17.21 -5.74
CA ARG A 622 29.25 -18.26 -5.61
C ARG A 622 29.70 -19.20 -4.49
N GLY A 623 28.95 -19.21 -3.38
CA GLY A 623 29.22 -20.09 -2.24
C GLY A 623 29.24 -21.57 -2.64
N LEU A 624 29.90 -22.39 -1.81
CA LEU A 624 30.18 -23.82 -2.00
C LEU A 624 28.97 -24.67 -2.44
N TRP A 625 27.76 -24.25 -2.08
CA TRP A 625 26.49 -24.92 -2.44
C TRP A 625 25.99 -24.63 -3.86
N GLY A 626 26.54 -23.63 -4.55
CA GLY A 626 26.24 -23.32 -5.95
C GLY A 626 26.93 -24.21 -6.98
N ARG A 627 27.92 -25.02 -6.57
CA ARG A 627 28.66 -25.93 -7.46
C ARG A 627 28.11 -27.36 -7.49
N VAL A 628 27.29 -27.76 -6.50
CA VAL A 628 26.79 -29.16 -6.40
C VAL A 628 25.50 -29.40 -7.19
N ARG A 629 24.74 -28.35 -7.53
CA ARG A 629 23.47 -28.50 -8.27
C ARG A 629 23.58 -28.59 -9.80
N GLY A 630 24.79 -28.52 -10.35
CA GLY A 630 25.04 -28.62 -11.80
C GLY A 630 25.28 -30.04 -12.32
N LEU A 631 25.25 -31.07 -11.47
CA LEU A 631 25.70 -32.43 -11.81
C LEU A 631 24.62 -33.52 -11.80
N PHE A 632 23.36 -33.20 -11.46
CA PHE A 632 22.25 -34.15 -11.51
C PHE A 632 20.95 -33.50 -12.01
N GLY A 633 20.93 -33.16 -13.30
CA GLY A 633 19.75 -32.62 -13.97
C GLY A 633 19.92 -32.51 -15.47
N ARG A 634 19.99 -33.66 -16.14
CA ARG A 634 19.46 -33.84 -17.50
C ARG A 634 18.27 -34.76 -17.42
#